data_AF-A0AAV9C7Z1-F1
#
_entry.id   AF-A0AAV9C7Z1-F1
#
_cell.length_a   1.000
_cell.length_b   1.000
_cell.length_c   1.000
_cell.angle_alpha   90.00
_cell.angle_beta   90.00
_cell.angle_gamma   90.00
#
_symmetry.space_group_name_H-M   'P 1'
#
loop_
_entity.id
_entity.type
_entity.pdbx_description
1 polymer ?
#
loop_
_entity_poly.entity_id
_entity_poly.type
_entity_poly.pdbx_seq_one_letter_code
_entity_poly.pdbx_strand_id
1 'polypeptide(L)'
;MGLYFLDRLLKLFQTTPVKRLCDTHETITVNGQFPGPTLEVRNGDTLVVSVVNHLAHNVTLHWHGVTQMRTACADGPEFVTQCPIRPGGNYTYRFTIDGEEGTFWWHVQSSGMPLTVYGALIIRPKAGSSYPFPEPKREDPLILGEWWKAPRTGGASNISGTFTINGHPGDLYNCSSSDTVIFPVCAGETNLYRVINADKNTKFFLSIEGHLMTVVATDASYTKQFNTSEIMLGPGQTTDVLVTMDQPAGRSYIAVRAYPSAEGVVFDNTTTTTAILEYESAGCSSKPGPAHLAMPSLPAFNEGNRSPRKAQKPPRRAGLGHKRARSRPKAPNQDSSPIPPRTSNYIAMNIGQRLR
;
A
#
# COMPACT_ATOMS: atom_id res chain seq x y z
N MET A 1 2.60 16.41 -30.70
CA MET A 1 2.33 14.98 -30.93
C MET A 1 3.58 14.25 -30.44
N GLY A 2 3.67 14.03 -29.12
CA GLY A 2 4.89 13.53 -28.48
C GLY A 2 5.01 12.03 -28.68
N LEU A 3 6.21 11.54 -28.96
CA LEU A 3 6.53 10.13 -29.07
C LEU A 3 6.08 9.42 -27.77
N TYR A 4 5.06 8.56 -27.88
CA TYR A 4 4.66 7.65 -26.82
C TYR A 4 5.84 6.71 -26.57
N PHE A 5 6.45 6.77 -25.38
CA PHE A 5 7.37 5.75 -24.94
C PHE A 5 6.62 4.42 -24.90
N LEU A 6 6.81 3.59 -25.94
CA LEU A 6 6.41 2.19 -25.96
C LEU A 6 7.41 1.44 -25.09
N ASP A 7 7.25 1.53 -23.77
CA ASP A 7 8.01 0.65 -22.89
C ASP A 7 7.30 -0.71 -22.94
N ARG A 8 7.79 -1.59 -23.83
CA ARG A 8 7.32 -2.99 -23.86
C ARG A 8 7.87 -3.69 -22.64
N LEU A 9 7.07 -3.66 -21.59
CA LEU A 9 7.40 -4.34 -20.36
C LEU A 9 7.03 -5.81 -20.51
N LEU A 10 8.04 -6.66 -20.67
CA LEU A 10 7.88 -8.10 -20.59
C LEU A 10 7.75 -8.50 -19.12
N LYS A 11 6.68 -9.23 -18.80
CA LYS A 11 6.46 -9.82 -17.48
C LYS A 11 6.44 -11.32 -17.62
N LEU A 12 7.51 -11.93 -17.16
CA LEU A 12 7.71 -13.36 -17.14
C LEU A 12 7.27 -13.92 -15.80
N PHE A 13 6.21 -14.72 -15.81
CA PHE A 13 5.80 -15.48 -14.64
C PHE A 13 6.61 -16.76 -14.57
N GLN A 14 7.34 -16.93 -13.48
CA GLN A 14 8.18 -18.11 -13.27
C GLN A 14 8.30 -18.43 -11.78
N THR A 15 8.63 -19.68 -11.51
CA THR A 15 9.01 -20.12 -10.17
C THR A 15 10.49 -19.82 -9.97
N THR A 16 10.82 -19.11 -8.89
CA THR A 16 12.21 -18.77 -8.52
C THR A 16 12.41 -19.09 -7.04
N PRO A 17 13.59 -19.60 -6.63
CA PRO A 17 13.92 -19.77 -5.22
C PRO A 17 14.05 -18.42 -4.53
N VAL A 18 13.27 -18.22 -3.47
CA VAL A 18 13.33 -17.03 -2.60
C VAL A 18 13.63 -17.48 -1.18
N LYS A 19 14.64 -16.87 -0.55
CA LYS A 19 15.04 -17.17 0.82
C LYS A 19 14.48 -16.16 1.80
N ARG A 20 13.75 -16.63 2.82
CA ARG A 20 13.24 -15.83 3.96
C ARG A 20 13.19 -16.69 5.22
N LEU A 21 13.38 -16.10 6.39
CA LEU A 21 13.23 -16.79 7.69
C LEU A 21 14.09 -18.07 7.79
N CYS A 22 15.33 -18.00 7.32
CA CYS A 22 16.31 -19.09 7.19
C CYS A 22 16.03 -20.12 6.07
N ASP A 23 14.81 -20.15 5.53
CA ASP A 23 14.35 -21.19 4.60
C ASP A 23 14.32 -20.67 3.16
N THR A 24 14.64 -21.53 2.18
CA THR A 24 14.50 -21.22 0.75
C THR A 24 13.32 -21.96 0.17
N HIS A 25 12.42 -21.24 -0.47
CA HIS A 25 11.20 -21.79 -1.07
C HIS A 25 11.05 -21.36 -2.51
N GLU A 26 10.62 -22.31 -3.35
CA GLU A 26 10.19 -22.04 -4.71
C GLU A 26 8.92 -21.20 -4.70
N THR A 27 9.02 -19.96 -5.18
CA THR A 27 7.95 -18.96 -5.13
C THR A 27 7.65 -18.44 -6.52
N ILE A 28 6.38 -18.12 -6.77
CA ILE A 28 5.98 -17.50 -8.02
C ILE A 28 6.40 -16.03 -7.99
N THR A 29 7.19 -15.66 -8.98
CA THR A 29 7.80 -14.33 -9.14
C THR A 29 7.51 -13.78 -10.52
N VAL A 30 7.69 -12.47 -10.67
CA VAL A 30 7.63 -11.81 -11.98
C VAL A 30 9.01 -11.26 -12.30
N ASN A 31 9.59 -11.72 -13.41
CA ASN A 31 10.98 -11.42 -13.80
C ASN A 31 12.00 -11.78 -12.69
N GLY A 32 11.73 -12.85 -11.92
CA GLY A 32 12.59 -13.29 -10.83
C GLY A 32 12.54 -12.42 -9.56
N GLN A 33 11.63 -11.44 -9.49
CA GLN A 33 11.53 -10.50 -8.37
C GLN A 33 10.35 -10.82 -7.46
N PHE A 34 10.57 -10.63 -6.15
CA PHE A 34 9.56 -10.65 -5.09
C PHE A 34 9.84 -9.52 -4.07
N PRO A 35 8.94 -8.53 -3.91
CA PRO A 35 7.78 -8.25 -4.76
C PRO A 35 8.16 -8.07 -6.22
N GLY A 36 7.18 -8.14 -7.10
CA GLY A 36 7.40 -7.89 -8.52
C GLY A 36 7.83 -6.44 -8.79
N PRO A 37 8.38 -6.19 -9.99
CA PRO A 37 8.88 -4.87 -10.38
C PRO A 37 7.80 -3.79 -10.32
N THR A 38 8.16 -2.63 -9.75
CA THR A 38 7.38 -1.40 -9.85
C THR A 38 7.23 -0.99 -11.30
N LEU A 39 6.01 -0.63 -11.69
CA LEU A 39 5.72 0.02 -12.95
C LEU A 39 5.53 1.51 -12.72
N GLU A 40 6.12 2.33 -13.58
CA GLU A 40 6.00 3.77 -13.50
C GLU A 40 5.63 4.34 -14.87
N VAL A 41 4.58 5.15 -14.89
CA VAL A 41 4.00 5.78 -16.08
C VAL A 41 3.43 7.14 -15.68
N ARG A 42 3.03 7.97 -16.65
CA ARG A 42 2.34 9.24 -16.41
C ARG A 42 0.88 9.18 -16.83
N ASN A 43 0.08 10.05 -16.22
CA ASN A 43 -1.26 10.35 -16.72
C ASN A 43 -1.19 10.80 -18.20
N GLY A 44 -1.90 10.08 -19.07
CA GLY A 44 -1.86 10.24 -20.53
C GLY A 44 -1.04 9.19 -21.28
N ASP A 45 -0.25 8.36 -20.59
CA ASP A 45 0.54 7.29 -21.22
C ASP A 45 -0.34 6.08 -21.59
N THR A 46 0.10 5.32 -22.60
CA THR A 46 -0.45 4.00 -22.90
C THR A 46 0.45 2.93 -22.32
N LEU A 47 -0.04 2.21 -21.30
CA LEU A 47 0.67 1.07 -20.74
C LEU A 47 0.49 -0.15 -21.65
N VAL A 48 1.60 -0.81 -22.01
CA VAL A 48 1.61 -2.06 -22.79
C VAL A 48 2.46 -3.09 -22.07
N VAL A 49 1.82 -4.11 -21.48
CA VAL A 49 2.51 -5.17 -20.74
C VAL A 49 2.23 -6.52 -21.39
N SER A 50 3.30 -7.15 -21.88
CA SER A 50 3.24 -8.51 -22.43
C SER A 50 3.57 -9.51 -21.32
N VAL A 51 2.58 -10.31 -20.94
CA VAL A 51 2.72 -11.37 -19.94
C VAL A 51 2.98 -12.68 -20.65
N VAL A 52 4.01 -13.41 -20.19
CA VAL A 52 4.31 -14.77 -20.64
C VAL A 52 4.27 -15.69 -19.42
N ASN A 53 3.46 -16.75 -19.52
CA ASN A 53 3.23 -17.68 -18.42
C ASN A 53 4.16 -18.91 -18.54
N HIS A 54 5.27 -18.94 -17.78
CA HIS A 54 6.15 -20.11 -17.68
C HIS A 54 5.82 -20.99 -16.46
N LEU A 55 4.66 -20.79 -15.83
CA LEU A 55 4.22 -21.64 -14.73
C LEU A 55 3.49 -22.87 -15.26
N ALA A 56 3.37 -23.88 -14.39
CA ALA A 56 2.52 -25.04 -14.62
C ALA A 56 1.01 -24.76 -14.43
N HIS A 57 0.65 -23.54 -14.01
CA HIS A 57 -0.72 -23.15 -13.68
C HIS A 57 -1.19 -21.96 -14.50
N ASN A 58 -2.50 -21.80 -14.61
CA ASN A 58 -3.16 -20.65 -15.23
C ASN A 58 -2.92 -19.37 -14.43
N VAL A 59 -2.73 -18.23 -15.14
CA VAL A 59 -2.59 -16.91 -14.51
C VAL A 59 -3.29 -15.79 -15.27
N THR A 60 -3.63 -14.73 -14.56
CA THR A 60 -4.04 -13.42 -15.07
C THR A 60 -3.46 -12.34 -14.19
N LEU A 61 -3.24 -11.14 -14.75
CA LEU A 61 -2.87 -9.94 -14.00
C LEU A 61 -4.01 -8.96 -13.96
N HIS A 62 -4.19 -8.31 -12.81
CA HIS A 62 -5.10 -7.19 -12.62
C HIS A 62 -4.34 -5.91 -12.24
N TRP A 63 -4.85 -4.77 -12.74
CA TRP A 63 -4.30 -3.42 -12.54
C TRP A 63 -5.18 -2.70 -11.51
N HIS A 64 -4.92 -2.98 -10.23
CA HIS A 64 -5.79 -2.57 -9.14
C HIS A 64 -5.95 -1.05 -9.07
N GLY A 65 -7.21 -0.60 -9.13
CA GLY A 65 -7.60 0.80 -9.06
C GLY A 65 -7.68 1.52 -10.40
N VAL A 66 -7.09 0.96 -11.47
CA VAL A 66 -7.18 1.57 -12.82
C VAL A 66 -8.59 1.39 -13.36
N THR A 67 -9.22 2.47 -13.81
CA THR A 67 -10.63 2.49 -14.23
C THR A 67 -10.93 1.62 -15.45
N GLN A 68 -9.94 1.35 -16.31
CA GLN A 68 -10.07 0.53 -17.53
C GLN A 68 -11.20 1.00 -18.47
N MET A 69 -11.33 2.30 -18.67
CA MET A 69 -12.37 2.89 -19.49
C MET A 69 -12.31 2.36 -20.94
N ARG A 70 -13.33 1.60 -21.34
CA ARG A 70 -13.43 0.93 -22.66
C ARG A 70 -12.32 -0.11 -22.93
N THR A 71 -11.58 -0.53 -21.91
CA THR A 71 -10.49 -1.51 -21.99
C THR A 71 -10.68 -2.67 -21.01
N ALA A 72 -11.94 -3.03 -20.72
CA ALA A 72 -12.27 -4.11 -19.78
C ALA A 72 -11.58 -5.44 -20.11
N CYS A 73 -11.28 -5.74 -21.38
CA CYS A 73 -10.51 -6.93 -21.76
C CYS A 73 -9.07 -6.96 -21.21
N ALA A 74 -8.52 -5.81 -20.81
CA ALA A 74 -7.22 -5.69 -20.16
C ALA A 74 -7.33 -5.59 -18.63
N ASP A 75 -8.52 -5.78 -18.05
CA ASP A 75 -8.72 -5.60 -16.61
C ASP A 75 -8.12 -6.74 -15.79
N GLY A 76 -8.25 -8.00 -16.21
CA GLY A 76 -7.56 -9.13 -15.56
C GLY A 76 -8.39 -10.21 -14.85
N PRO A 77 -9.50 -9.88 -14.18
CA PRO A 77 -10.25 -10.86 -13.39
C PRO A 77 -10.62 -12.13 -14.17
N GLU A 78 -10.09 -13.27 -13.70
CA GLU A 78 -10.27 -14.58 -14.32
C GLU A 78 -11.77 -14.95 -14.38
N PHE A 79 -12.24 -15.36 -15.56
CA PHE A 79 -13.63 -15.71 -15.87
C PHE A 79 -14.66 -14.56 -15.77
N VAL A 80 -14.22 -13.33 -15.53
CA VAL A 80 -15.08 -12.14 -15.61
C VAL A 80 -14.77 -11.34 -16.87
N THR A 81 -13.52 -10.91 -17.04
CA THR A 81 -13.12 -10.08 -18.19
C THR A 81 -12.21 -10.80 -19.18
N GLN A 82 -11.61 -11.93 -18.77
CA GLN A 82 -10.81 -12.78 -19.65
C GLN A 82 -10.78 -14.24 -19.20
N CYS A 83 -10.47 -15.13 -20.14
CA CYS A 83 -9.97 -16.46 -19.81
C CYS A 83 -8.51 -16.37 -19.31
N PRO A 84 -8.06 -17.34 -18.49
CA PRO A 84 -6.69 -17.35 -18.00
C PRO A 84 -5.65 -17.55 -19.11
N ILE A 85 -4.46 -16.99 -18.89
CA ILE A 85 -3.27 -17.26 -19.68
C ILE A 85 -2.79 -18.66 -19.29
N ARG A 86 -2.91 -19.61 -20.21
CA ARG A 86 -2.51 -21.01 -19.98
C ARG A 86 -0.98 -21.15 -19.85
N PRO A 87 -0.47 -22.23 -19.24
CA PRO A 87 0.95 -22.58 -19.28
C PRO A 87 1.54 -22.50 -20.70
N GLY A 88 2.68 -21.83 -20.85
CA GLY A 88 3.33 -21.56 -22.13
C GLY A 88 2.64 -20.49 -23.00
N GLY A 89 1.49 -19.99 -22.58
CA GLY A 89 0.74 -18.95 -23.26
C GLY A 89 1.25 -17.54 -22.95
N ASN A 90 0.74 -16.57 -23.71
CA ASN A 90 1.00 -15.16 -23.50
C ASN A 90 -0.27 -14.33 -23.66
N TYR A 91 -0.25 -13.11 -23.11
CA TYR A 91 -1.30 -12.12 -23.30
C TYR A 91 -0.70 -10.72 -23.17
N THR A 92 -1.16 -9.78 -24.00
CA THR A 92 -0.72 -8.39 -23.92
C THR A 92 -1.84 -7.52 -23.38
N TYR A 93 -1.62 -6.97 -22.19
CA TYR A 93 -2.45 -5.94 -21.61
C TYR A 93 -2.10 -4.60 -22.22
N ARG A 94 -3.09 -3.88 -22.75
CA ARG A 94 -2.90 -2.57 -23.37
C ARG A 94 -4.07 -1.65 -23.04
N PHE A 95 -3.78 -0.53 -22.38
CA PHE A 95 -4.77 0.49 -22.07
C PHE A 95 -4.10 1.87 -21.93
N THR A 96 -4.88 2.93 -22.13
CA THR A 96 -4.43 4.30 -21.95
C THR A 96 -4.91 4.81 -20.60
N ILE A 97 -4.00 5.42 -19.87
CA ILE A 97 -4.29 6.06 -18.58
C ILE A 97 -4.80 7.46 -18.88
N ASP A 98 -6.00 7.77 -18.42
CA ASP A 98 -6.64 9.06 -18.68
C ASP A 98 -7.34 9.57 -17.42
N GLY A 99 -6.84 10.68 -16.88
CA GLY A 99 -7.44 11.33 -15.73
C GLY A 99 -7.12 10.67 -14.37
N GLU A 100 -6.14 9.77 -14.34
CA GLU A 100 -5.72 9.05 -13.13
C GLU A 100 -4.26 9.38 -12.82
N GLU A 101 -3.94 9.62 -11.54
CA GLU A 101 -2.58 9.80 -11.02
C GLU A 101 -2.53 9.47 -9.52
N GLY A 102 -1.40 8.96 -9.04
CA GLY A 102 -1.21 8.50 -7.67
C GLY A 102 -0.63 7.09 -7.60
N THR A 103 -0.86 6.44 -6.46
CA THR A 103 -0.39 5.08 -6.20
C THR A 103 -1.47 4.05 -6.52
N PHE A 104 -1.12 3.14 -7.42
CA PHE A 104 -1.87 1.95 -7.78
C PHE A 104 -0.95 0.74 -7.55
N TRP A 105 -1.45 -0.45 -7.84
CA TRP A 105 -0.66 -1.65 -7.78
C TRP A 105 -1.21 -2.69 -8.76
N TRP A 106 -0.40 -3.69 -9.08
CA TRP A 106 -0.82 -4.80 -9.90
C TRP A 106 -0.65 -6.10 -9.11
N HIS A 107 -1.52 -7.08 -9.37
CA HIS A 107 -1.44 -8.39 -8.72
C HIS A 107 -2.01 -9.50 -9.59
N VAL A 108 -1.65 -10.74 -9.26
CA VAL A 108 -2.32 -11.91 -9.84
C VAL A 108 -3.80 -11.93 -9.44
N GLN A 109 -4.69 -12.26 -10.37
CA GLN A 109 -6.14 -12.34 -10.12
C GLN A 109 -6.72 -13.65 -10.65
N SER A 110 -6.08 -14.76 -10.26
CA SER A 110 -6.51 -16.13 -10.59
C SER A 110 -6.77 -16.93 -9.33
N SER A 111 -7.77 -17.81 -9.39
CA SER A 111 -8.20 -18.59 -8.22
C SER A 111 -7.08 -19.50 -7.71
N GLY A 112 -6.95 -19.62 -6.38
CA GLY A 112 -5.99 -20.53 -5.74
C GLY A 112 -4.52 -20.13 -5.82
N MET A 113 -4.17 -19.00 -6.44
CA MET A 113 -2.78 -18.56 -6.55
C MET A 113 -2.25 -17.93 -5.25
N PRO A 114 -0.96 -18.18 -4.91
CA PRO A 114 -0.33 -17.61 -3.73
C PRO A 114 -0.24 -16.08 -3.84
N LEU A 115 -0.25 -15.45 -2.68
CA LEU A 115 -0.23 -14.01 -2.49
C LEU A 115 1.08 -13.32 -2.88
N THR A 116 2.04 -14.01 -3.44
CA THR A 116 3.40 -13.50 -3.65
C THR A 116 3.57 -12.71 -4.95
N VAL A 117 2.50 -12.61 -5.75
CA VAL A 117 2.58 -12.02 -7.10
C VAL A 117 1.85 -10.69 -7.13
N TYR A 118 2.57 -9.64 -6.77
CA TYR A 118 2.13 -8.26 -6.78
C TYR A 118 3.31 -7.32 -7.01
N GLY A 119 3.04 -6.08 -7.40
CA GLY A 119 4.02 -5.00 -7.47
C GLY A 119 3.34 -3.64 -7.55
N ALA A 120 4.08 -2.57 -7.32
CA ALA A 120 3.54 -1.22 -7.39
C ALA A 120 3.27 -0.78 -8.84
N LEU A 121 2.28 0.08 -9.03
CA LEU A 121 2.03 0.82 -10.26
C LEU A 121 1.90 2.30 -9.89
N ILE A 122 2.90 3.10 -10.24
CA ILE A 122 2.92 4.52 -9.94
C ILE A 122 2.53 5.29 -11.20
N ILE A 123 1.44 6.05 -11.10
CA ILE A 123 0.98 6.93 -12.16
C ILE A 123 1.31 8.36 -11.76
N ARG A 124 2.37 8.91 -12.34
CA ARG A 124 2.82 10.27 -12.08
C ARG A 124 1.88 11.31 -12.69
N PRO A 125 1.91 12.57 -12.20
CA PRO A 125 1.21 13.66 -12.83
C PRO A 125 1.54 13.78 -14.32
N LYS A 126 0.56 14.25 -15.08
CA LYS A 126 0.69 14.53 -16.50
C LYS A 126 1.92 15.42 -16.76
N ALA A 127 2.58 15.23 -17.89
CA ALA A 127 3.72 16.07 -18.26
C ALA A 127 3.33 17.57 -18.26
N GLY A 128 4.08 18.39 -17.52
CA GLY A 128 3.78 19.81 -17.32
C GLY A 128 2.84 20.12 -16.16
N SER A 129 2.33 19.11 -15.45
CA SER A 129 1.57 19.24 -14.21
C SER A 129 2.46 18.88 -13.00
N SER A 130 2.08 19.37 -11.82
CA SER A 130 2.76 19.09 -10.55
C SER A 130 1.80 18.46 -9.56
N TYR A 131 2.34 17.83 -8.52
CA TYR A 131 1.55 17.44 -7.36
C TYR A 131 0.84 18.65 -6.73
N PRO A 132 -0.32 18.46 -6.06
CA PRO A 132 -1.01 19.51 -5.30
C PRO A 132 -0.34 19.79 -3.93
N PHE A 133 0.88 19.30 -3.73
CA PHE A 133 1.74 19.48 -2.59
C PHE A 133 3.18 19.72 -3.07
N PRO A 134 4.08 20.27 -2.22
CA PRO A 134 5.48 20.47 -2.59
C PRO A 134 6.12 19.19 -3.12
N GLU A 135 6.91 19.31 -4.18
CA GLU A 135 7.55 18.16 -4.80
C GLU A 135 8.46 17.43 -3.79
N PRO A 136 8.24 16.12 -3.54
CA PRO A 136 9.06 15.37 -2.61
C PRO A 136 10.46 15.16 -3.18
N LYS A 137 11.45 15.05 -2.29
CA LYS A 137 12.84 14.83 -2.68
C LYS A 137 13.06 13.42 -3.24
N ARG A 138 12.35 12.43 -2.68
CA ARG A 138 12.33 11.03 -3.12
C ARG A 138 10.91 10.48 -3.03
N GLU A 139 10.66 9.44 -3.81
CA GLU A 139 9.41 8.69 -3.79
C GLU A 139 9.71 7.20 -3.76
N ASP A 140 9.22 6.51 -2.75
CA ASP A 140 9.53 5.09 -2.55
C ASP A 140 8.24 4.28 -2.28
N PRO A 141 8.00 3.20 -3.05
CA PRO A 141 6.97 2.24 -2.70
C PRO A 141 7.26 1.54 -1.37
N LEU A 142 6.22 1.45 -0.53
CA LEU A 142 6.25 0.73 0.74
C LEU A 142 5.12 -0.29 0.72
N ILE A 143 5.43 -1.50 0.24
CA ILE A 143 4.46 -2.55 -0.03
C ILE A 143 4.39 -3.50 1.16
N LEU A 144 3.24 -3.57 1.80
CA LEU A 144 2.92 -4.49 2.88
C LEU A 144 2.37 -5.78 2.27
N GLY A 145 2.85 -6.92 2.75
CA GLY A 145 2.35 -8.22 2.29
C GLY A 145 2.72 -9.34 3.25
N GLU A 146 2.50 -10.58 2.81
CA GLU A 146 2.79 -11.79 3.58
C GLU A 146 3.78 -12.71 2.85
N TRP A 147 4.61 -13.37 3.64
CA TRP A 147 5.46 -14.50 3.25
C TRP A 147 4.94 -15.77 3.92
N TRP A 148 4.77 -16.84 3.14
CA TRP A 148 4.29 -18.13 3.65
C TRP A 148 5.35 -19.21 3.45
N LYS A 149 5.64 -19.98 4.50
CA LYS A 149 6.57 -21.12 4.42
C LYS A 149 6.05 -22.29 3.56
N ALA A 150 4.74 -22.36 3.32
CA ALA A 150 4.14 -23.37 2.45
C ALA A 150 3.03 -22.77 1.57
N PRO A 151 2.88 -23.22 0.32
CA PRO A 151 1.79 -22.76 -0.54
C PRO A 151 0.43 -23.13 0.06
N ARG A 152 -0.51 -22.18 0.11
CA ARG A 152 -1.87 -22.41 0.59
C ARG A 152 -2.64 -23.34 -0.34
N THR A 153 -2.61 -24.64 -0.09
CA THR A 153 -3.53 -25.60 -0.72
C THR A 153 -4.87 -25.57 0.01
N GLY A 154 -5.78 -24.68 -0.42
CA GLY A 154 -7.24 -24.87 -0.32
C GLY A 154 -7.90 -25.12 1.06
N GLY A 155 -7.24 -24.87 2.19
CA GLY A 155 -7.83 -25.04 3.52
C GLY A 155 -7.46 -23.93 4.50
N ALA A 156 -8.28 -23.74 5.53
CA ALA A 156 -7.93 -22.97 6.72
C ALA A 156 -6.86 -23.78 7.49
N SER A 157 -5.60 -23.63 7.13
CA SER A 157 -4.49 -24.34 7.78
C SER A 157 -3.58 -23.36 8.52
N ASN A 158 -3.13 -23.83 9.67
CA ASN A 158 -2.56 -23.09 10.79
C ASN A 158 -1.47 -22.07 10.41
N ILE A 159 -1.55 -20.93 11.09
CA ILE A 159 -0.63 -19.77 11.08
C ILE A 159 0.80 -20.15 10.68
N SER A 160 1.26 -19.59 9.56
CA SER A 160 2.69 -19.33 9.32
C SER A 160 2.90 -18.31 8.19
N GLY A 161 1.97 -17.36 8.05
CA GLY A 161 2.18 -16.17 7.25
C GLY A 161 2.95 -15.16 8.08
N THR A 162 4.15 -14.79 7.66
CA THR A 162 4.96 -13.71 8.24
C THR A 162 4.75 -12.45 7.44
N PHE A 163 4.48 -11.34 8.11
CA PHE A 163 4.29 -10.06 7.43
C PHE A 163 5.62 -9.48 6.94
N THR A 164 5.54 -8.70 5.85
CA THR A 164 6.71 -8.17 5.15
C THR A 164 6.49 -6.72 4.73
N ILE A 165 7.57 -5.94 4.73
CA ILE A 165 7.68 -4.64 4.05
C ILE A 165 8.60 -4.85 2.86
N ASN A 166 8.15 -4.51 1.66
CA ASN A 166 8.84 -4.77 0.39
C ASN A 166 9.38 -6.21 0.28
N GLY A 167 8.60 -7.18 0.77
CA GLY A 167 8.92 -8.61 0.76
C GLY A 167 9.92 -9.07 1.82
N HIS A 168 10.36 -8.21 2.76
CA HIS A 168 11.26 -8.57 3.86
C HIS A 168 10.57 -8.50 5.23
N PRO A 169 10.76 -9.49 6.13
CA PRO A 169 10.16 -9.48 7.46
C PRO A 169 10.69 -8.40 8.41
N GLY A 170 11.98 -8.05 8.30
CA GLY A 170 12.62 -7.06 9.17
C GLY A 170 13.37 -7.66 10.37
N ASP A 171 13.99 -6.78 11.15
CA ASP A 171 14.98 -7.08 12.19
C ASP A 171 14.48 -7.99 13.33
N LEU A 172 13.18 -8.00 13.57
CA LEU A 172 12.59 -8.73 14.70
C LEU A 172 12.35 -10.22 14.39
N TYR A 173 12.53 -10.62 13.14
CA TYR A 173 12.38 -12.01 12.71
C TYR A 173 13.74 -12.71 12.63
N ASN A 174 13.76 -14.00 13.01
CA ASN A 174 14.96 -14.81 12.90
C ASN A 174 15.45 -14.88 11.44
N CYS A 175 16.78 -14.81 11.23
CA CYS A 175 17.43 -14.79 9.92
C CYS A 175 16.92 -13.72 8.94
N SER A 176 16.41 -12.58 9.43
CA SER A 176 15.84 -11.52 8.58
C SER A 176 16.46 -10.13 8.80
N SER A 177 17.31 -9.95 9.81
CA SER A 177 17.91 -8.64 10.10
C SER A 177 18.96 -8.20 9.07
N SER A 178 19.62 -9.15 8.43
CA SER A 178 20.64 -8.86 7.41
C SER A 178 20.07 -8.30 6.11
N ASP A 179 18.78 -8.53 5.85
CA ASP A 179 18.08 -8.14 4.63
C ASP A 179 16.86 -7.23 4.93
N THR A 180 16.80 -6.65 6.13
CA THR A 180 15.82 -5.61 6.46
C THR A 180 15.91 -4.46 5.45
N VAL A 181 14.76 -3.99 4.99
CA VAL A 181 14.67 -2.90 4.01
C VAL A 181 15.17 -1.62 4.63
N ILE A 182 16.10 -0.95 3.94
CA ILE A 182 16.67 0.34 4.34
C ILE A 182 16.27 1.39 3.30
N PHE A 183 15.66 2.48 3.77
CA PHE A 183 15.41 3.69 3.01
C PHE A 183 16.47 4.73 3.40
N PRO A 184 17.47 5.00 2.53
CA PRO A 184 18.47 6.02 2.80
C PRO A 184 17.87 7.41 2.66
N VAL A 185 18.06 8.26 3.67
CA VAL A 185 17.46 9.60 3.74
C VAL A 185 18.46 10.67 4.17
N CYS A 186 18.16 11.93 3.86
CA CYS A 186 18.95 13.09 4.27
C CYS A 186 18.17 14.00 5.21
N ALA A 187 18.84 14.47 6.27
CA ALA A 187 18.22 15.37 7.24
C ALA A 187 17.64 16.62 6.56
N GLY A 188 16.41 16.95 6.93
CA GLY A 188 15.63 18.09 6.42
C GLY A 188 14.90 17.84 5.10
N GLU A 189 15.13 16.72 4.40
CA GLU A 189 14.39 16.41 3.18
C GLU A 189 12.98 15.88 3.49
N THR A 190 12.03 16.07 2.57
CA THR A 190 10.70 15.48 2.65
C THR A 190 10.56 14.43 1.56
N ASN A 191 10.28 13.19 1.95
CA ASN A 191 10.10 12.06 1.04
C ASN A 191 8.64 11.60 1.03
N LEU A 192 8.19 11.05 -0.09
CA LEU A 192 6.87 10.47 -0.26
C LEU A 192 6.96 8.95 -0.20
N TYR A 193 6.33 8.35 0.82
CA TYR A 193 6.17 6.91 0.89
C TYR A 193 4.80 6.53 0.35
N ARG A 194 4.81 5.65 -0.64
CA ARG A 194 3.62 5.16 -1.36
C ARG A 194 3.21 3.83 -0.76
N VAL A 195 2.42 3.87 0.31
CA VAL A 195 2.09 2.69 1.12
C VAL A 195 1.00 1.89 0.41
N ILE A 196 1.26 0.60 0.18
CA ILE A 196 0.33 -0.32 -0.49
C ILE A 196 0.09 -1.51 0.44
N ASN A 197 -1.16 -1.81 0.77
CA ASN A 197 -1.49 -3.08 1.43
C ASN A 197 -1.83 -4.14 0.38
N ALA A 198 -0.85 -4.97 0.02
CA ALA A 198 -0.98 -6.08 -0.92
C ALA A 198 -1.37 -7.41 -0.25
N ASP A 199 -1.73 -7.39 1.04
CA ASP A 199 -2.23 -8.57 1.72
C ASP A 199 -3.68 -8.93 1.33
N LYS A 200 -4.12 -10.18 1.58
CA LYS A 200 -5.51 -10.61 1.29
C LYS A 200 -6.50 -10.28 2.41
N ASN A 201 -6.10 -10.37 3.68
CA ASN A 201 -7.07 -10.50 4.78
C ASN A 201 -6.78 -9.59 5.97
N THR A 202 -5.59 -9.02 6.03
CA THR A 202 -5.04 -8.35 7.20
C THR A 202 -5.00 -6.85 6.97
N LYS A 203 -5.57 -6.11 7.92
CA LYS A 203 -5.36 -4.67 8.00
C LYS A 203 -4.04 -4.44 8.71
N PHE A 204 -3.34 -3.37 8.39
CA PHE A 204 -2.09 -3.02 9.05
C PHE A 204 -2.16 -1.64 9.67
N PHE A 205 -1.65 -1.51 10.90
CA PHE A 205 -1.18 -0.24 11.42
C PHE A 205 0.27 -0.04 10.99
N LEU A 206 0.61 1.18 10.59
CA LEU A 206 1.96 1.61 10.26
C LEU A 206 2.29 2.89 11.02
N SER A 207 3.48 2.93 11.60
CA SER A 207 4.05 4.11 12.23
C SER A 207 5.57 4.18 11.98
N ILE A 208 6.12 5.38 12.08
CA ILE A 208 7.54 5.66 11.86
C ILE A 208 8.07 6.33 13.11
N GLU A 209 9.10 5.75 13.73
CA GLU A 209 9.62 6.26 14.99
C GLU A 209 10.14 7.68 14.86
N GLY A 210 9.69 8.56 15.75
CA GLY A 210 10.07 9.97 15.77
C GLY A 210 9.45 10.84 14.67
N HIS A 211 8.65 10.29 13.75
CA HIS A 211 8.13 11.04 12.60
C HIS A 211 6.61 11.14 12.58
N LEU A 212 6.13 12.31 12.16
CA LEU A 212 4.74 12.44 11.70
C LEU A 212 4.67 12.15 10.20
N MET A 213 3.55 11.57 9.81
CA MET A 213 3.15 11.36 8.41
C MET A 213 2.08 12.38 8.04
N THR A 214 2.28 13.09 6.94
CA THR A 214 1.24 13.92 6.32
C THR A 214 0.57 13.10 5.22
N VAL A 215 -0.67 12.68 5.44
CA VAL A 215 -1.45 11.94 4.42
C VAL A 215 -1.84 12.91 3.30
N VAL A 216 -1.49 12.55 2.06
CA VAL A 216 -1.76 13.40 0.88
C VAL A 216 -2.67 12.75 -0.15
N ALA A 217 -2.75 11.42 -0.20
CA ALA A 217 -3.67 10.71 -1.07
C ALA A 217 -4.07 9.34 -0.49
N THR A 218 -5.23 8.85 -0.91
CA THR A 218 -5.70 7.48 -0.65
C THR A 218 -6.34 6.94 -1.92
N ASP A 219 -5.99 5.72 -2.33
CA ASP A 219 -6.54 5.06 -3.53
C ASP A 219 -6.50 5.97 -4.77
N ALA A 220 -5.31 6.53 -5.04
CA ALA A 220 -5.05 7.48 -6.13
C ALA A 220 -5.95 8.73 -6.15
N SER A 221 -6.51 9.11 -5.01
CA SER A 221 -7.30 10.32 -4.84
C SER A 221 -6.67 11.24 -3.81
N TYR A 222 -6.38 12.48 -4.21
CA TYR A 222 -5.81 13.47 -3.30
C TYR A 222 -6.77 13.80 -2.16
N THR A 223 -6.24 13.84 -0.95
CA THR A 223 -7.00 14.14 0.25
C THR A 223 -6.75 15.57 0.73
N LYS A 224 -7.64 16.08 1.59
CA LYS A 224 -7.29 17.23 2.41
C LYS A 224 -6.22 16.79 3.39
N GLN A 225 -5.03 17.36 3.25
CA GLN A 225 -3.86 16.94 4.02
C GLN A 225 -4.09 17.05 5.52
N PHE A 226 -3.62 16.03 6.24
CA PHE A 226 -3.61 16.01 7.70
C PHE A 226 -2.40 15.23 8.21
N ASN A 227 -1.90 15.64 9.38
CA ASN A 227 -0.78 14.99 10.03
C ASN A 227 -1.27 13.92 11.01
N THR A 228 -0.58 12.80 11.04
CA THR A 228 -0.85 11.69 11.95
C THR A 228 0.47 10.98 12.30
N SER A 229 0.54 10.38 13.48
CA SER A 229 1.65 9.49 13.85
C SER A 229 1.45 8.06 13.35
N GLU A 230 0.26 7.76 12.83
CA GLU A 230 -0.16 6.42 12.45
C GLU A 230 -1.15 6.45 11.30
N ILE A 231 -1.07 5.45 10.43
CA ILE A 231 -2.08 5.13 9.44
C ILE A 231 -2.54 3.68 9.59
N MET A 232 -3.77 3.39 9.18
CA MET A 232 -4.30 2.04 9.08
C MET A 232 -4.75 1.80 7.63
N LEU A 233 -4.29 0.70 7.03
CA LEU A 233 -4.68 0.31 5.66
C LEU A 233 -5.30 -1.08 5.66
N GLY A 234 -6.45 -1.23 5.01
CA GLY A 234 -7.04 -2.53 4.70
C GLY A 234 -6.50 -3.13 3.40
N PRO A 235 -6.70 -4.44 3.18
CA PRO A 235 -6.34 -5.13 1.94
C PRO A 235 -6.78 -4.37 0.69
N GLY A 236 -5.83 -4.14 -0.21
CA GLY A 236 -5.97 -3.45 -1.47
C GLY A 236 -5.94 -1.92 -1.43
N GLN A 237 -5.95 -1.32 -0.24
CA GLN A 237 -5.86 0.12 -0.11
C GLN A 237 -4.42 0.61 -0.32
N THR A 238 -4.32 1.84 -0.82
CA THR A 238 -3.09 2.60 -0.92
C THR A 238 -3.22 3.91 -0.14
N THR A 239 -2.12 4.37 0.44
CA THR A 239 -2.06 5.68 1.12
C THR A 239 -0.70 6.31 0.88
N ASP A 240 -0.70 7.52 0.34
CA ASP A 240 0.51 8.30 0.11
C ASP A 240 0.73 9.21 1.30
N VAL A 241 1.93 9.13 1.89
CA VAL A 241 2.34 9.94 3.04
C VAL A 241 3.64 10.68 2.76
N LEU A 242 3.64 11.98 3.03
CA LEU A 242 4.87 12.76 3.11
C LEU A 242 5.45 12.63 4.52
N VAL A 243 6.77 12.42 4.58
CA VAL A 243 7.53 12.32 5.82
C VAL A 243 8.72 13.25 5.71
N THR A 244 8.84 14.19 6.66
CA THR A 244 9.97 15.11 6.73
C THR A 244 11.02 14.55 7.66
N MET A 245 12.26 14.50 7.20
CA MET A 245 13.39 13.90 7.92
C MET A 245 13.95 14.87 8.96
N ASP A 246 13.16 15.15 9.99
CA ASP A 246 13.43 16.17 11.01
C ASP A 246 14.15 15.64 12.27
N GLN A 247 14.51 14.36 12.28
CA GLN A 247 15.21 13.72 13.39
C GLN A 247 16.75 13.89 13.30
N PRO A 248 17.48 13.76 14.41
CA PRO A 248 18.94 13.71 14.41
C PRO A 248 19.46 12.54 13.56
N ALA A 249 20.70 12.64 13.06
CA ALA A 249 21.31 11.56 12.28
C ALA A 249 21.38 10.26 13.10
N GLY A 250 21.09 9.13 12.46
CA GLY A 250 20.88 7.84 13.08
C GLY A 250 19.97 6.94 12.25
N ARG A 251 19.27 6.01 12.91
CA ARG A 251 18.29 5.12 12.29
C ARG A 251 16.96 5.21 13.01
N SER A 252 15.86 5.13 12.25
CA SER A 252 14.50 5.08 12.79
C SER A 252 13.75 3.89 12.19
N TYR A 253 12.99 3.16 13.02
CA TYR A 253 12.15 2.08 12.49
C TYR A 253 10.89 2.62 11.84
N ILE A 254 10.61 2.11 10.65
CA ILE A 254 9.25 1.95 10.15
C ILE A 254 8.74 0.63 10.73
N ALA A 255 7.61 0.66 11.41
CA ALA A 255 7.03 -0.54 12.02
C ALA A 255 5.60 -0.76 11.56
N VAL A 256 5.29 -2.03 11.30
CA VAL A 256 4.01 -2.49 10.79
C VAL A 256 3.48 -3.61 11.68
N ARG A 257 2.24 -3.46 12.13
CA ARG A 257 1.55 -4.45 12.96
C ARG A 257 0.20 -4.80 12.36
N ALA A 258 -0.10 -6.10 12.36
CA ALA A 258 -1.40 -6.60 11.94
C ALA A 258 -2.52 -6.15 12.90
N TYR A 259 -3.65 -5.80 12.28
CA TYR A 259 -4.91 -5.53 12.93
C TYR A 259 -5.97 -6.50 12.36
N PRO A 260 -6.42 -7.49 13.15
CA PRO A 260 -7.30 -8.53 12.67
C PRO A 260 -8.65 -7.96 12.24
N SER A 261 -9.21 -8.53 11.17
CA SER A 261 -10.50 -8.10 10.62
C SER A 261 -11.71 -8.60 11.40
N ALA A 262 -11.54 -9.64 12.24
CA ALA A 262 -12.57 -10.17 13.12
C ALA A 262 -11.97 -10.86 14.36
N GLU A 263 -12.75 -10.95 15.43
CA GLU A 263 -12.38 -11.70 16.63
C GLU A 263 -12.24 -13.20 16.33
N GLY A 264 -11.24 -13.85 16.94
CA GLY A 264 -10.99 -15.29 16.76
C GLY A 264 -10.32 -15.69 15.43
N VAL A 265 -10.01 -14.73 14.55
CA VAL A 265 -9.19 -14.99 13.35
C VAL A 265 -7.74 -15.18 13.76
N VAL A 266 -7.12 -16.25 13.27
CA VAL A 266 -5.75 -16.59 13.61
C VAL A 266 -4.77 -15.91 12.65
N PHE A 267 -3.78 -15.19 13.16
CA PHE A 267 -2.76 -14.44 12.41
C PHE A 267 -1.43 -14.42 13.18
N ASP A 268 -0.34 -13.98 12.56
CA ASP A 268 0.91 -13.71 13.29
C ASP A 268 0.76 -12.46 14.16
N ASN A 269 0.46 -12.66 15.44
CA ASN A 269 0.36 -11.58 16.43
C ASN A 269 1.65 -11.41 17.24
N THR A 270 2.70 -12.16 16.90
CA THR A 270 3.86 -12.34 17.76
C THR A 270 4.96 -11.33 17.48
N THR A 271 5.08 -10.87 16.23
CA THR A 271 6.23 -10.09 15.77
C THR A 271 5.77 -8.90 14.93
N THR A 272 6.41 -7.75 15.15
CA THR A 272 6.19 -6.52 14.36
C THR A 272 7.14 -6.53 13.18
N THR A 273 6.63 -6.33 11.97
CA THR A 273 7.45 -6.22 10.75
C THR A 273 8.11 -4.84 10.70
N THR A 274 9.40 -4.80 10.37
CA THR A 274 10.17 -3.56 10.40
C THR A 274 10.94 -3.29 9.11
N ALA A 275 11.10 -2.00 8.83
CA ALA A 275 12.06 -1.45 7.88
C ALA A 275 12.76 -0.25 8.54
N ILE A 276 13.80 0.29 7.93
CA ILE A 276 14.67 1.28 8.55
C ILE A 276 14.73 2.53 7.67
N LEU A 277 14.50 3.70 8.28
CA LEU A 277 15.00 4.98 7.75
C LEU A 277 16.43 5.15 8.22
N GLU A 278 17.38 5.28 7.30
CA GLU A 278 18.79 5.48 7.61
C GLU A 278 19.22 6.89 7.23
N TYR A 279 19.46 7.72 8.24
CA TYR A 279 19.93 9.10 8.11
C TYR A 279 21.44 9.14 7.83
N GLU A 280 21.88 8.40 6.84
CA GLU A 280 23.27 8.37 6.41
C GLU A 280 23.28 7.88 4.97
N SER A 281 23.56 8.78 4.04
CA SER A 281 24.02 8.36 2.72
C SER A 281 25.05 9.36 2.23
N ALA A 282 26.14 8.84 1.67
CA ALA A 282 27.23 9.60 1.12
C ALA A 282 26.71 10.82 0.33
N GLY A 283 27.09 12.04 0.75
CA GLY A 283 26.70 13.28 0.07
C GLY A 283 25.78 14.22 0.87
N CYS A 284 25.35 13.86 2.08
CA CYS A 284 24.52 14.73 2.92
C CYS A 284 25.30 15.32 4.12
N SER A 285 25.10 16.62 4.37
CA SER A 285 25.74 17.35 5.49
C SER A 285 24.89 17.23 6.76
N SER A 286 24.83 16.04 7.36
CA SER A 286 24.14 15.83 8.64
C SER A 286 25.13 15.95 9.81
N LYS A 287 24.66 16.54 10.93
CA LYS A 287 25.39 16.47 12.20
C LYS A 287 25.06 15.13 12.86
N PRO A 288 26.05 14.35 13.34
CA PRO A 288 25.79 13.10 14.04
C PRO A 288 24.91 13.36 15.27
N GLY A 289 23.79 12.64 15.35
CA GLY A 289 22.93 12.60 16.53
C GLY A 289 23.15 11.30 17.31
N PRO A 290 22.69 11.21 18.57
CA PRO A 290 22.66 9.94 19.27
C PRO A 290 21.72 8.97 18.53
N ALA A 291 22.24 7.83 18.08
CA ALA A 291 21.43 6.78 17.48
C ALA A 291 20.44 6.24 18.52
N HIS A 292 19.15 6.47 18.30
CA HIS A 292 18.08 5.92 19.15
C HIS A 292 17.12 5.10 18.30
N LEU A 293 17.42 3.80 18.17
CA LEU A 293 16.54 2.82 17.55
C LEU A 293 15.46 2.39 18.54
N ALA A 294 14.45 3.23 18.74
CA ALA A 294 13.23 2.84 19.43
C ALA A 294 12.19 2.29 18.47
N MET A 295 11.36 1.38 18.98
CA MET A 295 10.16 0.95 18.26
C MET A 295 9.06 2.00 18.44
N PRO A 296 8.37 2.40 17.36
CA PRO A 296 7.27 3.34 17.48
C PRO A 296 6.08 2.73 18.22
N SER A 297 5.29 3.60 18.83
CA SER A 297 4.05 3.21 19.49
C SER A 297 3.01 2.84 18.44
N LEU A 298 2.71 1.54 18.35
CA LEU A 298 1.60 1.00 17.58
C LEU A 298 0.50 0.50 18.54
N PRO A 299 -0.79 0.70 18.23
CA PRO A 299 -1.92 0.13 18.93
C PRO A 299 -1.74 -1.37 19.13
N ALA A 300 -2.28 -1.86 20.24
CA ALA A 300 -2.38 -3.29 20.41
C ALA A 300 -3.42 -3.84 19.42
N PHE A 301 -3.19 -5.07 18.94
CA PHE A 301 -4.09 -5.73 17.97
C PHE A 301 -5.52 -5.91 18.49
N ASN A 302 -5.73 -5.80 19.80
CA ASN A 302 -7.01 -5.93 20.50
C ASN A 302 -7.68 -4.58 20.86
N GLU A 303 -7.11 -3.43 20.48
CA GLU A 303 -7.75 -2.12 20.71
C GLU A 303 -8.89 -1.85 19.72
N GLY A 304 -10.00 -2.56 19.85
CA GLY A 304 -11.24 -2.30 19.12
C GLY A 304 -12.07 -1.18 19.76
N ASN A 305 -11.69 0.09 19.58
CA ASN A 305 -12.56 1.29 19.60
C ASN A 305 -11.78 2.58 19.87
N ARG A 306 -11.01 3.06 18.90
CA ARG A 306 -10.73 4.50 18.81
C ARG A 306 -11.28 5.04 17.51
N SER A 307 -12.45 5.67 17.58
CA SER A 307 -12.79 6.75 16.66
C SER A 307 -11.62 7.74 16.65
N PRO A 308 -11.26 8.35 15.49
CA PRO A 308 -10.18 9.33 15.43
C PRO A 308 -10.41 10.36 16.53
N ARG A 309 -9.44 10.54 17.43
CA ARG A 309 -9.53 11.59 18.45
C ARG A 309 -9.70 12.89 17.68
N LYS A 310 -10.89 13.50 17.75
CA LYS A 310 -11.12 14.87 17.27
C LYS A 310 -9.97 15.71 17.83
N ALA A 311 -9.24 16.37 16.93
CA ALA A 311 -8.22 17.34 17.30
C ALA A 311 -8.76 18.20 18.46
N GLN A 312 -8.14 18.05 19.63
CA GLN A 312 -8.55 18.76 20.83
C GLN A 312 -8.29 20.24 20.54
N LYS A 313 -9.36 21.02 20.34
CA LYS A 313 -9.23 22.47 20.24
C LYS A 313 -8.49 22.96 21.49
N PRO A 314 -7.47 23.83 21.35
CA PRO A 314 -6.78 24.38 22.50
C PRO A 314 -7.78 25.12 23.41
N PRO A 315 -7.59 25.08 24.74
CA PRO A 315 -8.52 25.70 25.67
C PRO A 315 -8.59 27.20 25.41
N ARG A 316 -9.81 27.70 25.19
CA ARG A 316 -10.08 29.14 25.14
C ARG A 316 -9.75 29.74 26.50
N ARG A 317 -8.81 30.68 26.55
CA ARG A 317 -8.58 31.54 27.72
C ARG A 317 -9.90 32.19 28.13
N ALA A 318 -10.23 32.05 29.42
CA ALA A 318 -11.34 32.76 30.04
C ALA A 318 -11.05 34.27 30.02
N GLY A 319 -11.93 35.02 29.36
CA GLY A 319 -11.99 36.48 29.41
C GLY A 319 -13.37 36.89 29.91
N LEU A 320 -13.38 37.80 30.88
CA LEU A 320 -14.52 38.26 31.68
C LEU A 320 -15.77 38.61 30.85
N GLY A 321 -16.92 38.28 31.43
CA GLY A 321 -18.22 38.46 30.81
C GLY A 321 -18.68 39.91 30.71
N HIS A 322 -19.57 40.15 29.74
CA HIS A 322 -20.59 41.19 29.81
C HIS A 322 -21.90 40.64 29.22
N LYS A 323 -22.95 40.65 30.04
CA LYS A 323 -24.32 40.27 29.68
C LYS A 323 -24.89 41.29 28.69
N ARG A 324 -25.54 40.82 27.62
CA ARG A 324 -26.71 41.50 27.05
C ARG A 324 -27.60 40.51 26.32
N ALA A 325 -28.86 40.48 26.75
CA ALA A 325 -29.95 39.73 26.16
C ALA A 325 -30.37 40.33 24.82
N ARG A 326 -30.81 39.49 23.87
CA ARG A 326 -31.92 39.82 22.94
C ARG A 326 -32.48 38.58 22.23
N SER A 327 -33.80 38.46 22.39
CA SER A 327 -34.86 37.81 21.62
C SER A 327 -34.55 37.13 20.28
N ARG A 328 -35.09 35.91 20.14
CA ARG A 328 -35.37 35.19 18.88
C ARG A 328 -36.40 35.92 18.00
N PRO A 329 -36.36 35.66 16.68
CA PRO A 329 -37.57 35.25 15.96
C PRO A 329 -37.38 33.92 15.19
N LYS A 330 -38.51 33.22 14.97
CA LYS A 330 -38.67 31.98 14.20
C LYS A 330 -39.05 32.27 12.74
N ALA A 331 -38.71 31.32 11.86
CA ALA A 331 -39.37 30.85 10.61
C ALA A 331 -38.47 30.91 9.36
N PRO A 332 -38.74 30.13 8.27
CA PRO A 332 -39.37 28.81 8.17
C PRO A 332 -38.54 27.77 7.35
N ASN A 333 -39.06 26.53 7.30
CA ASN A 333 -38.55 25.36 6.59
C ASN A 333 -38.22 25.59 5.10
N GLN A 334 -37.12 25.01 4.64
CA GLN A 334 -36.94 24.58 3.25
C GLN A 334 -36.46 23.13 3.21
N ASP A 335 -37.12 22.37 2.34
CA ASP A 335 -36.85 21.00 1.95
C ASP A 335 -35.38 20.75 1.58
N SER A 336 -34.82 19.66 2.08
CA SER A 336 -33.62 19.04 1.52
C SER A 336 -33.87 17.55 1.35
N SER A 337 -34.16 17.14 0.12
CA SER A 337 -34.16 15.75 -0.31
C SER A 337 -32.79 15.10 -0.07
N PRO A 338 -32.71 13.83 0.37
CA PRO A 338 -31.42 13.19 0.61
C PRO A 338 -30.75 12.77 -0.72
N ILE A 339 -29.51 13.22 -0.89
CA ILE A 339 -28.55 12.70 -1.88
C ILE A 339 -28.13 11.29 -1.40
N PRO A 340 -28.21 10.23 -2.24
CA PRO A 340 -27.78 8.90 -1.82
C PRO A 340 -26.24 8.81 -1.80
N PRO A 341 -25.64 8.06 -0.86
CA PRO A 341 -24.20 7.84 -0.85
C PRO A 341 -23.79 6.93 -2.02
N ARG A 342 -22.75 7.32 -2.77
CA ARG A 342 -22.04 6.42 -3.68
C ARG A 342 -21.29 5.38 -2.84
N THR A 343 -21.87 4.19 -2.71
CA THR A 343 -21.17 3.00 -2.22
C THR A 343 -20.27 2.47 -3.31
N SER A 344 -18.96 2.48 -3.08
CA SER A 344 -18.03 1.62 -3.80
C SER A 344 -18.32 0.19 -3.36
N ASN A 345 -18.86 -0.63 -4.27
CA ASN A 345 -19.19 -2.01 -3.96
C ASN A 345 -17.91 -2.84 -3.87
N TYR A 346 -17.53 -3.18 -2.63
CA TYR A 346 -16.63 -4.29 -2.35
C TYR A 346 -17.27 -5.60 -2.85
N ILE A 347 -16.79 -6.15 -3.96
CA ILE A 347 -17.06 -7.54 -4.32
C ILE A 347 -15.93 -8.38 -3.73
N ALA A 348 -16.04 -8.69 -2.44
CA ALA A 348 -15.39 -9.85 -1.87
C ALA A 348 -16.23 -11.08 -2.27
N MET A 349 -15.90 -11.71 -3.42
CA MET A 349 -16.54 -12.98 -3.79
C MET A 349 -15.99 -14.09 -2.91
N ASN A 350 -16.73 -14.38 -1.84
CA ASN A 350 -16.57 -15.55 -0.99
C ASN A 350 -17.27 -16.73 -1.69
N ILE A 351 -16.56 -17.48 -2.53
CA ILE A 351 -17.13 -18.68 -3.17
C ILE A 351 -16.89 -19.88 -2.25
N GLY A 352 -17.89 -20.14 -1.41
CA GLY A 352 -18.02 -21.40 -0.68
C GLY A 352 -18.27 -22.55 -1.65
N GLN A 353 -17.50 -23.62 -1.48
CA GLN A 353 -17.71 -24.91 -2.13
C GLN A 353 -19.15 -25.40 -1.90
N ARG A 354 -19.86 -25.73 -2.98
CA ARG A 354 -20.89 -26.78 -2.95
C ARG A 354 -20.56 -27.81 -4.01
N LEU A 355 -20.09 -28.95 -3.51
CA LEU A 355 -20.02 -30.22 -4.22
C LEU A 355 -21.41 -30.60 -4.76
N ARG A 356 -21.45 -31.04 -6.02
CA ARG A 356 -22.32 -32.12 -6.48
C ARG A 356 -21.50 -33.06 -7.32
#